data_AF-A0A0R2CSB2-F1
#
_entry.id   AF-A0A0R2CSB2-F1
#
_cell.length_a   1.000
_cell.length_b   1.000
_cell.length_c   1.000
_cell.angle_alpha   90.00
_cell.angle_beta   90.00
_cell.angle_gamma   90.00
#
_symmetry.space_group_name_H-M   'P 1'
#
loop_
_entity.id
_entity.type
_entity.pdbx_description
1 polymer ?
#
loop_
_entity_poly.entity_id
_entity_poly.type
_entity_poly.pdbx_seq_one_letter_code
_entity_poly.pdbx_strand_id
1 'polypeptide(L)'
;MVTETRIMRNRQWQRQRQKYWTVLGLLLAIGIILVGLVGWRMVHQREVRQALLQKYPVRGLELDQTSAYVDFNQAARHGVKYVYLRATQGGTLTDDDFSNNYERSLGSGMQIGVYHQYSFTANIRDQEQNLIKTIGKKRGSLPLMINIAYYDNYTAANVNRQELRRRVEQFTQDLFHRYQRPVIIQTEAENYRALRGIAHTEFCGELGKSSHPARFVTLPDNQQYYPDGAASGYRMTAFLGNKLQWKHYAQKLPQVE
;
A
#
# COMPACT_ATOMS: atom_id res chain seq x y z
N MET A 1 -14.89 -19.83 -78.48
CA MET A 1 -15.59 -19.87 -77.18
C MET A 1 -14.80 -20.56 -76.04
N VAL A 2 -13.89 -21.51 -76.32
CA VAL A 2 -13.10 -22.23 -75.26
C VAL A 2 -11.92 -21.40 -74.71
N THR A 3 -11.37 -20.46 -75.48
CA THR A 3 -10.21 -19.63 -75.10
C THR A 3 -10.58 -18.49 -74.15
N GLU A 4 -11.72 -17.84 -74.33
CA GLU A 4 -12.18 -16.74 -73.47
C GLU A 4 -12.56 -17.19 -72.06
N THR A 5 -13.17 -18.38 -71.94
CA THR A 5 -13.54 -18.98 -70.65
C THR A 5 -12.31 -19.35 -69.80
N ARG A 6 -11.17 -19.69 -70.42
CA ARG A 6 -9.91 -19.98 -69.73
C ARG A 6 -9.21 -18.69 -69.24
N ILE A 7 -9.27 -17.62 -70.03
CA ILE A 7 -8.70 -16.30 -69.69
C ILE A 7 -9.50 -15.62 -68.56
N MET A 8 -10.83 -15.69 -68.61
CA MET A 8 -11.73 -15.18 -67.55
C MET A 8 -11.48 -15.88 -66.20
N ARG A 9 -11.32 -17.22 -66.21
CA ARG A 9 -11.02 -18.02 -65.02
C ARG A 9 -9.65 -17.69 -64.42
N ASN A 10 -8.65 -17.43 -65.25
CA ASN A 10 -7.30 -17.04 -64.82
C ASN A 10 -7.29 -15.63 -64.17
N ARG A 11 -8.05 -14.67 -64.73
CA ARG A 11 -8.22 -13.32 -64.14
C ARG A 11 -8.97 -13.35 -62.80
N GLN A 12 -9.97 -14.21 -62.65
CA GLN A 12 -10.67 -14.41 -61.37
C GLN A 12 -9.75 -15.03 -60.31
N TRP A 13 -8.94 -16.03 -60.68
CA TRP A 13 -7.97 -16.65 -59.79
C TRP A 13 -6.87 -15.68 -59.34
N GLN A 14 -6.36 -14.85 -60.25
CA GLN A 14 -5.39 -13.79 -59.93
C GLN A 14 -5.98 -12.72 -58.98
N ARG A 15 -7.22 -12.29 -59.20
CA ARG A 15 -7.91 -11.33 -58.31
C ARG A 15 -8.18 -11.91 -56.92
N GLN A 16 -8.58 -13.18 -56.83
CA GLN A 16 -8.74 -13.86 -55.53
C GLN A 16 -7.40 -13.96 -54.81
N ARG A 17 -6.33 -14.40 -55.49
CA ARG A 17 -4.98 -14.49 -54.93
C ARG A 17 -4.48 -13.11 -54.45
N GLN A 18 -4.69 -12.05 -55.23
CA GLN A 18 -4.35 -10.68 -54.84
C GLN A 18 -5.10 -10.25 -53.58
N LYS A 19 -6.41 -10.51 -53.48
CA LYS A 19 -7.21 -10.24 -52.27
C LYS A 19 -6.70 -11.01 -51.05
N TYR A 20 -6.32 -12.28 -51.21
CA TYR A 20 -5.72 -13.07 -50.12
C TYR A 20 -4.40 -12.46 -49.64
N TRP A 21 -3.49 -12.08 -50.55
CA TRP A 21 -2.22 -11.45 -50.16
C TRP A 21 -2.40 -10.08 -49.53
N THR A 22 -3.38 -9.27 -49.98
CA THR A 22 -3.68 -7.98 -49.33
C THR A 22 -4.24 -8.18 -47.93
N VAL A 23 -5.16 -9.14 -47.73
CA VAL A 23 -5.71 -9.45 -46.41
C VAL A 23 -4.61 -9.99 -45.49
N LEU A 24 -3.78 -10.91 -45.99
CA LEU A 24 -2.66 -11.45 -45.23
C LEU A 24 -1.65 -10.36 -44.84
N GLY A 25 -1.33 -9.44 -45.75
CA GLY A 25 -0.47 -8.30 -45.48
C GLY A 25 -1.05 -7.34 -44.44
N LEU A 26 -2.35 -7.07 -44.49
CA LEU A 26 -3.05 -6.27 -43.48
C LEU A 26 -3.05 -6.93 -42.10
N LEU A 27 -3.32 -8.24 -42.03
CA LEU A 27 -3.28 -9.00 -40.78
C LEU A 27 -1.87 -9.00 -40.18
N LEU A 28 -0.83 -9.14 -41.02
CA LEU A 28 0.56 -9.08 -40.58
C LEU A 28 0.94 -7.68 -40.10
N ALA A 29 0.51 -6.63 -40.79
CA ALA A 29 0.73 -5.25 -40.37
C ALA A 29 0.04 -4.95 -39.02
N ILE A 30 -1.21 -5.39 -38.84
CA ILE A 30 -1.93 -5.30 -37.56
C ILE A 30 -1.16 -6.06 -36.46
N GLY A 31 -0.68 -7.27 -36.76
CA GLY A 31 0.13 -8.07 -35.84
C GLY A 31 1.40 -7.33 -35.38
N ILE A 32 2.14 -6.70 -36.30
CA ILE A 32 3.33 -5.91 -35.97
C ILE A 32 2.97 -4.71 -35.10
N ILE A 33 1.88 -4.00 -35.42
CA ILE A 33 1.40 -2.86 -34.61
C ILE A 33 1.04 -3.32 -33.20
N LEU A 34 0.33 -4.43 -33.05
CA LEU A 34 -0.04 -4.98 -31.74
C LEU A 34 1.19 -5.38 -30.92
N VAL A 35 2.18 -6.04 -31.55
CA VAL A 35 3.45 -6.38 -30.88
C VAL A 35 4.20 -5.12 -30.46
N GLY A 36 4.25 -4.10 -31.33
CA GLY A 36 4.85 -2.81 -31.02
C GLY A 36 4.17 -2.11 -29.84
N LEU A 37 2.84 -2.08 -29.81
CA LEU A 37 2.05 -1.49 -28.72
C LEU A 37 2.24 -2.24 -27.39
N VAL A 38 2.26 -3.57 -27.42
CA VAL A 38 2.53 -4.40 -26.23
C VAL A 38 3.96 -4.17 -25.73
N GLY A 39 4.95 -4.18 -26.62
CA GLY A 39 6.34 -3.92 -26.30
C GLY A 39 6.55 -2.52 -25.70
N TRP A 40 5.99 -1.49 -26.32
CA TRP A 40 6.03 -0.11 -25.80
C TRP A 40 5.37 -0.01 -24.42
N ARG A 41 4.19 -0.60 -24.24
CA ARG A 41 3.49 -0.61 -22.94
C ARG A 41 4.32 -1.29 -21.86
N MET A 42 5.00 -2.40 -22.17
CA MET A 42 5.86 -3.09 -21.21
C MET A 42 7.07 -2.24 -20.79
N VAL A 43 7.75 -1.59 -21.75
CA VAL A 43 8.88 -0.69 -21.45
C VAL A 43 8.42 0.50 -20.61
N HIS A 44 7.34 1.16 -21.03
CA HIS A 44 6.81 2.32 -20.32
C HIS A 44 6.37 1.96 -18.88
N GLN A 45 5.73 0.82 -18.68
CA GLN A 45 5.39 0.34 -17.34
C GLN A 45 6.62 0.06 -16.47
N ARG A 46 7.69 -0.48 -17.06
CA ARG A 46 8.96 -0.69 -16.34
C ARG A 46 9.59 0.63 -15.91
N GLU A 47 9.63 1.62 -16.80
CA GLU A 47 10.17 2.95 -16.49
C GLU A 47 9.37 3.64 -15.37
N VAL A 48 8.04 3.63 -15.46
CA VAL A 48 7.17 4.18 -14.41
C VAL A 48 7.40 3.45 -13.08
N ARG A 49 7.49 2.11 -13.11
CA ARG A 49 7.78 1.31 -11.91
C ARG A 49 9.13 1.71 -11.30
N GLN A 50 10.19 1.81 -12.10
CA GLN A 50 11.52 2.20 -11.62
C GLN A 50 11.52 3.62 -11.05
N ALA A 51 10.85 4.57 -11.71
CA ALA A 51 10.72 5.93 -11.20
C ALA A 51 9.99 5.96 -9.83
N LEU A 52 8.94 5.15 -9.65
CA LEU A 52 8.24 5.03 -8.38
C LEU A 52 9.09 4.38 -7.28
N LEU A 53 9.91 3.39 -7.63
CA LEU A 53 10.84 2.74 -6.69
C LEU A 53 11.95 3.71 -6.24
N GLN A 54 12.43 4.55 -7.17
CA GLN A 54 13.41 5.60 -6.85
C GLN A 54 12.79 6.72 -6.01
N LYS A 55 11.56 7.13 -6.31
CA LYS A 55 10.83 8.17 -5.57
C LYS A 55 10.47 7.73 -4.14
N TYR A 56 10.17 6.45 -3.97
CA TYR A 56 9.80 5.84 -2.68
C TYR A 56 10.74 4.68 -2.35
N PRO A 57 12.01 4.98 -2.00
CA PRO A 57 13.07 3.98 -1.85
C PRO A 57 13.01 3.22 -0.52
N VAL A 58 12.11 3.63 0.39
CA VAL A 58 11.89 3.04 1.70
C VAL A 58 10.44 2.60 1.76
N ARG A 59 10.22 1.29 1.66
CA ARG A 59 8.89 0.67 1.64
C ARG A 59 8.76 -0.32 2.78
N GLY A 60 7.53 -0.51 3.21
CA GLY A 60 7.17 -1.49 4.21
C GLY A 60 5.89 -2.22 3.87
N LEU A 61 5.65 -3.30 4.61
CA LEU A 61 4.41 -4.06 4.55
C LEU A 61 3.42 -3.54 5.60
N GLU A 62 2.13 -3.69 5.35
CA GLU A 62 1.07 -3.50 6.34
C GLU A 62 0.19 -4.75 6.34
N LEU A 63 0.18 -5.48 7.45
CA LEU A 63 -0.39 -6.83 7.55
C LEU A 63 -1.45 -6.93 8.66
N ASP A 64 -2.42 -7.79 8.42
CA ASP A 64 -3.46 -8.23 9.36
C ASP A 64 -3.70 -9.74 9.21
N GLN A 65 -4.61 -10.31 10.01
CA GLN A 65 -4.99 -11.74 9.97
C GLN A 65 -5.56 -12.23 8.63
N THR A 66 -5.91 -11.35 7.70
CA THR A 66 -6.37 -11.75 6.36
C THR A 66 -5.23 -11.81 5.35
N SER A 67 -4.05 -11.32 5.74
CA SER A 67 -2.84 -11.37 4.92
C SER A 67 -2.33 -12.79 4.82
N ALA A 68 -1.91 -13.21 3.62
CA ALA A 68 -1.28 -14.51 3.44
C ALA A 68 0.02 -14.61 4.27
N TYR A 69 0.49 -15.84 4.48
CA TYR A 69 1.77 -16.08 5.17
C TYR A 69 2.92 -15.28 4.52
N VAL A 70 3.63 -14.48 5.31
CA VAL A 70 4.75 -13.64 4.84
C VAL A 70 6.10 -14.20 5.31
N ASP A 71 7.02 -14.52 4.41
CA ASP A 71 8.42 -14.74 4.80
C ASP A 71 9.13 -13.38 4.99
N PHE A 72 9.28 -12.95 6.25
CA PHE A 72 9.89 -11.66 6.59
C PHE A 72 11.37 -11.57 6.19
N ASN A 73 12.12 -12.68 6.22
CA ASN A 73 13.52 -12.69 5.80
C ASN A 73 13.62 -12.52 4.28
N GLN A 74 12.76 -13.21 3.53
CA GLN A 74 12.66 -13.03 2.09
C GLN A 74 12.24 -11.60 1.73
N ALA A 75 11.20 -11.05 2.37
CA ALA A 75 10.76 -9.67 2.16
C ALA A 75 11.90 -8.66 2.43
N ALA A 76 12.65 -8.85 3.52
CA ALA A 76 13.82 -8.02 3.84
C ALA A 76 14.91 -8.09 2.76
N ARG A 77 15.18 -9.29 2.22
CA ARG A 77 16.11 -9.50 1.09
C ARG A 77 15.64 -8.81 -0.20
N HIS A 78 14.33 -8.77 -0.44
CA HIS A 78 13.72 -7.96 -1.51
C HIS A 78 13.75 -6.45 -1.23
N GLY A 79 14.32 -6.04 -0.11
CA GLY A 79 14.62 -4.64 0.21
C GLY A 79 13.58 -3.94 1.09
N VAL A 80 12.54 -4.65 1.54
CA VAL A 80 11.54 -4.11 2.47
C VAL A 80 12.24 -3.68 3.78
N LYS A 81 11.90 -2.51 4.30
CA LYS A 81 12.60 -1.89 5.43
C LYS A 81 11.84 -1.95 6.75
N TYR A 82 10.53 -2.08 6.69
CA TYR A 82 9.69 -2.15 7.87
C TYR A 82 8.40 -2.92 7.62
N VAL A 83 7.71 -3.27 8.69
CA VAL A 83 6.36 -3.83 8.65
C VAL A 83 5.50 -3.20 9.74
N TYR A 84 4.25 -2.87 9.41
CA TYR A 84 3.19 -2.58 10.37
C TYR A 84 2.29 -3.81 10.52
N LEU A 85 2.11 -4.27 11.74
CA LEU A 85 1.25 -5.41 12.08
C LEU A 85 0.01 -4.91 12.82
N ARG A 86 -1.18 -5.33 12.40
CA ARG A 86 -2.39 -5.05 13.16
C ARG A 86 -2.33 -5.81 14.46
N ALA A 87 -2.57 -5.13 15.57
CA ALA A 87 -2.75 -5.79 16.87
C ALA A 87 -4.21 -5.88 17.26
N THR A 88 -4.98 -4.83 17.02
CA THR A 88 -6.34 -4.69 17.55
C THR A 88 -7.25 -3.92 16.62
N GLN A 89 -8.56 -4.16 16.76
CA GLN A 89 -9.62 -3.41 16.12
C GLN A 89 -10.70 -3.05 17.15
N GLY A 90 -11.00 -1.77 17.31
CA GLY A 90 -12.00 -1.32 18.26
C GLY A 90 -11.72 -1.77 19.71
N GLY A 91 -12.77 -1.85 20.53
CA GLY A 91 -12.63 -2.03 21.98
C GLY A 91 -12.33 -3.44 22.47
N THR A 92 -12.44 -4.46 21.60
CA THR A 92 -12.40 -5.87 22.05
C THR A 92 -11.70 -6.84 21.10
N LEU A 93 -11.61 -6.53 19.81
CA LEU A 93 -11.06 -7.48 18.83
C LEU A 93 -9.53 -7.37 18.81
N THR A 94 -8.89 -8.53 18.82
CA THR A 94 -7.45 -8.72 18.64
C THR A 94 -7.20 -9.44 17.34
N ASP A 95 -6.11 -9.13 16.67
CA ASP A 95 -5.72 -9.81 15.44
C ASP A 95 -5.03 -11.16 15.77
N ASP A 96 -5.61 -12.26 15.29
CA ASP A 96 -5.18 -13.63 15.65
C ASP A 96 -3.72 -13.92 15.25
N ASP A 97 -3.25 -13.28 14.17
CA ASP A 97 -1.90 -13.47 13.66
C ASP A 97 -0.88 -12.48 14.23
N PHE A 98 -1.31 -11.48 15.02
CA PHE A 98 -0.44 -10.43 15.52
C PHE A 98 0.80 -10.98 16.23
N SER A 99 0.61 -11.85 17.23
CA SER A 99 1.73 -12.35 18.02
C SER A 99 2.66 -13.22 17.18
N ASN A 100 2.10 -14.07 16.31
CA ASN A 100 2.90 -14.95 15.45
C ASN A 100 3.70 -14.15 14.42
N ASN A 101 3.06 -13.18 13.75
CA ASN A 101 3.74 -12.29 12.80
C ASN A 101 4.79 -11.42 13.49
N TYR A 102 4.53 -10.94 14.71
CA TYR A 102 5.51 -10.18 15.47
C TYR A 102 6.76 -11.02 15.73
N GLU A 103 6.62 -12.21 16.33
CA GLU A 103 7.75 -13.10 16.63
C GLU A 103 8.51 -13.50 15.35
N ARG A 104 7.79 -13.82 14.27
CA ARG A 104 8.42 -14.20 12.98
C ARG A 104 9.10 -13.04 12.27
N SER A 105 8.69 -11.80 12.55
CA SER A 105 9.34 -10.61 12.01
C SER A 105 10.61 -10.23 12.78
N LEU A 106 10.78 -10.70 14.01
CA LEU A 106 12.02 -10.53 14.77
C LEU A 106 13.19 -11.21 14.03
N GLY A 107 14.36 -10.58 14.10
CA GLY A 107 15.57 -11.09 13.43
C GLY A 107 15.63 -10.85 11.91
N SER A 108 14.53 -10.43 11.26
CA SER A 108 14.54 -10.09 9.82
C SER A 108 15.37 -8.85 9.47
N GLY A 109 15.74 -8.05 10.47
CA GLY A 109 16.40 -6.75 10.29
C GLY A 109 15.46 -5.62 9.86
N MET A 110 14.17 -5.90 9.70
CA MET A 110 13.14 -4.89 9.45
C MET A 110 12.77 -4.14 10.73
N GLN A 111 12.40 -2.87 10.61
CA GLN A 111 11.77 -2.14 11.71
C GLN A 111 10.32 -2.61 11.85
N ILE A 112 9.87 -2.80 13.09
CA ILE A 112 8.54 -3.33 13.37
C ILE A 112 7.68 -2.20 13.93
N GLY A 113 6.50 -2.02 13.37
CA GLY A 113 5.45 -1.14 13.86
C GLY A 113 4.19 -1.93 14.15
N VAL A 114 3.35 -1.36 15.01
CA VAL A 114 2.08 -1.96 15.40
C VAL A 114 0.98 -0.94 15.18
N TYR A 115 -0.16 -1.40 14.67
CA TYR A 115 -1.32 -0.54 14.47
C TYR A 115 -2.60 -1.05 15.10
N HIS A 116 -3.45 -0.08 15.45
CA HIS A 116 -4.81 -0.25 15.90
C HIS A 116 -5.77 0.23 14.80
N GLN A 117 -6.78 -0.57 14.50
CA GLN A 117 -7.88 -0.15 13.62
C GLN A 117 -8.98 0.50 14.46
N TYR A 118 -9.14 1.81 14.28
CA TYR A 118 -10.08 2.62 15.04
C TYR A 118 -11.53 2.25 14.73
N SER A 119 -12.36 2.28 15.78
CA SER A 119 -13.81 2.11 15.69
C SER A 119 -14.52 3.42 16.06
N PHE A 120 -15.43 3.86 15.20
CA PHE A 120 -16.29 5.02 15.47
C PHE A 120 -17.38 4.73 16.51
N THR A 121 -17.69 3.46 16.76
CA THR A 121 -18.74 3.03 17.71
C THR A 121 -18.21 2.72 19.10
N ALA A 122 -16.98 2.20 19.20
CA ALA A 122 -16.42 1.77 20.48
C ALA A 122 -16.02 2.96 21.37
N ASN A 123 -16.08 2.74 22.69
CA ASN A 123 -15.55 3.68 23.67
C ASN A 123 -14.04 3.85 23.47
N ILE A 124 -13.52 5.07 23.64
CA ILE A 124 -12.10 5.34 23.43
C ILE A 124 -11.21 4.65 24.47
N ARG A 125 -11.67 4.51 25.71
CA ARG A 125 -10.92 3.82 26.78
C ARG A 125 -10.83 2.33 26.52
N ASP A 126 -11.89 1.71 26.00
CA ASP A 126 -11.88 0.28 25.65
C ASP A 126 -10.91 0.03 24.49
N GLN A 127 -10.89 0.91 23.48
CA GLN A 127 -9.93 0.85 22.37
C GLN A 127 -8.48 0.95 22.87
N GLU A 128 -8.22 1.91 23.76
CA GLU A 128 -6.90 2.10 24.35
C GLU A 128 -6.45 0.88 25.17
N GLN A 129 -7.33 0.38 26.07
CA GLN A 129 -7.05 -0.77 26.91
C GLN A 129 -6.82 -2.04 26.08
N ASN A 130 -7.64 -2.26 25.06
CA ASN A 130 -7.47 -3.39 24.14
C ASN A 130 -6.09 -3.35 23.47
N LEU A 131 -5.71 -2.19 22.91
CA LEU A 131 -4.40 -2.02 22.29
C LEU A 131 -3.26 -2.28 23.28
N ILE A 132 -3.27 -1.62 24.44
CA ILE A 132 -2.18 -1.73 25.42
C ILE A 132 -2.04 -3.15 25.94
N LYS A 133 -3.16 -3.79 26.29
CA LYS A 133 -3.16 -5.18 26.79
C LYS A 133 -2.63 -6.15 25.74
N THR A 134 -3.03 -5.98 24.48
CA THR A 134 -2.66 -6.89 23.40
C THR A 134 -1.19 -6.76 23.01
N ILE A 135 -0.68 -5.53 22.91
CA ILE A 135 0.72 -5.34 22.51
C ILE A 135 1.68 -5.67 23.64
N GLY A 136 1.37 -5.34 24.90
CA GLY A 136 2.28 -5.50 26.02
C GLY A 136 3.68 -4.94 25.69
N LYS A 137 4.69 -5.82 25.64
CA LYS A 137 6.07 -5.46 25.24
C LYS A 137 6.30 -5.47 23.71
N LYS A 138 5.42 -6.10 22.94
CA LYS A 138 5.49 -6.28 21.48
C LYS A 138 5.05 -5.02 20.71
N ARG A 139 5.54 -3.84 21.11
CA ARG A 139 5.16 -2.56 20.48
C ARG A 139 6.01 -2.20 19.24
N GLY A 140 7.08 -2.94 19.00
CA GLY A 140 8.02 -2.67 17.91
C GLY A 140 8.88 -1.42 18.13
N SER A 141 9.73 -1.13 17.15
CA SER A 141 10.65 0.00 17.15
C SER A 141 10.05 1.27 16.54
N LEU A 142 9.03 1.13 15.68
CA LEU A 142 8.35 2.27 15.07
C LEU A 142 7.30 2.90 16.00
N PRO A 143 6.79 4.10 15.67
CA PRO A 143 5.63 4.67 16.35
C PRO A 143 4.41 3.77 16.17
N LEU A 144 3.56 3.74 17.20
CA LEU A 144 2.25 3.13 17.07
C LEU A 144 1.44 3.88 16.02
N MET A 145 0.64 3.15 15.28
CA MET A 145 -0.24 3.72 14.27
C MET A 145 -1.71 3.50 14.66
N ILE A 146 -2.53 4.52 14.44
CA ILE A 146 -3.99 4.40 14.52
C ILE A 146 -4.52 4.57 13.10
N ASN A 147 -5.12 3.52 12.55
CA ASN A 147 -5.79 3.56 11.26
C ASN A 147 -7.25 3.97 11.44
N ILE A 148 -7.61 5.13 10.89
CA ILE A 148 -8.92 5.76 10.94
C ILE A 148 -9.46 5.88 9.51
N ALA A 149 -10.07 4.81 9.05
CA ALA A 149 -10.74 4.73 7.76
C ALA A 149 -12.25 4.56 7.96
N TYR A 150 -13.04 5.07 7.02
CA TYR A 150 -14.49 4.90 7.03
C TYR A 150 -14.88 3.43 6.76
N TYR A 151 -15.98 2.97 7.35
CA TYR A 151 -16.51 1.61 7.19
C TYR A 151 -18.02 1.58 7.42
N ASP A 152 -18.69 0.54 6.92
CA ASP A 152 -20.14 0.38 6.99
C ASP A 152 -20.89 1.65 6.56
N ASN A 153 -21.69 2.23 7.46
CA ASN A 153 -22.42 3.46 7.21
C ASN A 153 -21.63 4.73 7.58
N TYR A 154 -20.46 4.63 8.21
CA TYR A 154 -19.65 5.80 8.55
C TYR A 154 -19.01 6.39 7.31
N THR A 155 -19.16 7.70 7.13
CA THR A 155 -18.61 8.47 6.01
C THR A 155 -18.22 9.87 6.48
N ALA A 156 -17.53 10.62 5.62
CA ALA A 156 -17.22 12.03 5.89
C ALA A 156 -18.46 12.92 6.13
N ALA A 157 -19.63 12.49 5.68
CA ALA A 157 -20.88 13.24 5.82
C ALA A 157 -21.54 13.07 7.20
N ASN A 158 -21.37 11.93 7.87
CA ASN A 158 -22.09 11.62 9.11
C ASN A 158 -21.20 11.45 10.34
N VAL A 159 -19.87 11.36 10.18
CA VAL A 159 -18.95 11.37 11.31
C VAL A 159 -18.92 12.77 11.94
N ASN A 160 -19.18 12.84 13.25
CA ASN A 160 -19.01 14.07 14.02
C ASN A 160 -17.51 14.38 14.16
N ARG A 161 -17.04 15.36 13.36
CA ARG A 161 -15.62 15.75 13.29
C ARG A 161 -15.06 16.28 14.61
N GLN A 162 -15.85 17.02 15.39
CA GLN A 162 -15.40 17.56 16.68
C GLN A 162 -15.21 16.43 17.69
N GLU A 163 -16.17 15.50 17.76
CA GLU A 163 -16.08 14.35 18.64
C GLU A 163 -14.97 13.40 18.22
N LEU A 164 -14.79 13.16 16.90
CA LEU A 164 -13.66 12.40 16.37
C LEU A 164 -12.34 13.01 16.83
N ARG A 165 -12.15 14.32 16.61
CA ARG A 165 -10.94 15.03 17.04
C ARG A 165 -10.69 14.84 18.53
N ARG A 166 -11.70 15.12 19.37
CA ARG A 166 -11.59 15.03 20.84
C ARG A 166 -11.17 13.62 21.29
N ARG A 167 -11.79 12.57 20.72
CA ARG A 167 -11.46 11.17 21.06
C ARG A 167 -10.06 10.78 20.60
N VAL A 168 -9.69 11.12 19.37
CA VAL A 168 -8.36 10.78 18.83
C VAL A 168 -7.27 11.55 19.54
N GLU A 169 -7.51 12.82 19.89
CA GLU A 169 -6.58 13.63 20.68
C GLU A 169 -6.35 13.02 22.06
N GLN A 170 -7.41 12.61 22.77
CA GLN A 170 -7.28 11.87 24.02
C GLN A 170 -6.44 10.59 23.83
N PHE A 171 -6.81 9.74 22.85
CA PHE A 171 -6.13 8.47 22.62
C PHE A 171 -4.64 8.64 22.29
N THR A 172 -4.31 9.58 21.41
CA THR A 172 -2.92 9.83 21.00
C THR A 172 -2.10 10.46 22.12
N GLN A 173 -2.69 11.32 22.96
CA GLN A 173 -2.03 11.86 24.16
C GLN A 173 -1.72 10.74 25.17
N ASP A 174 -2.68 9.87 25.46
CA ASP A 174 -2.49 8.75 26.40
C ASP A 174 -1.38 7.79 25.92
N LEU A 175 -1.34 7.49 24.62
CA LEU A 175 -0.26 6.70 24.01
C LEU A 175 1.08 7.43 24.05
N PHE A 176 1.12 8.73 23.77
CA PHE A 176 2.34 9.52 23.83
C PHE A 176 2.90 9.57 25.26
N HIS A 177 2.06 9.84 26.26
CA HIS A 177 2.47 9.85 27.67
C HIS A 177 3.01 8.48 28.12
N ARG A 178 2.42 7.39 27.66
CA ARG A 178 2.86 6.03 28.02
C ARG A 178 4.16 5.61 27.32
N TYR A 179 4.29 5.88 26.03
CA TYR A 179 5.37 5.32 25.20
C TYR A 179 6.46 6.33 24.79
N GLN A 180 6.26 7.61 25.09
CA GLN A 180 7.19 8.71 24.79
C GLN A 180 7.61 8.75 23.31
N ARG A 181 6.67 8.38 22.43
CA ARG A 181 6.82 8.35 20.98
C ARG A 181 5.60 9.01 20.35
N PRO A 182 5.75 9.78 19.25
CA PRO A 182 4.61 10.28 18.51
C PRO A 182 3.70 9.12 18.06
N VAL A 183 2.46 9.41 17.70
CA VAL A 183 1.53 8.42 17.12
C VAL A 183 1.30 8.76 15.65
N ILE A 184 1.33 7.74 14.78
CA ILE A 184 0.99 7.93 13.36
C ILE A 184 -0.52 7.75 13.19
N ILE A 185 -1.18 8.73 12.62
CA ILE A 185 -2.58 8.63 12.21
C ILE A 185 -2.62 8.28 10.73
N GLN A 186 -3.06 7.07 10.41
CA GLN A 186 -3.35 6.68 9.03
C GLN A 186 -4.79 7.02 8.71
N THR A 187 -5.02 7.90 7.74
CA THR A 187 -6.37 8.38 7.46
C THR A 187 -6.53 9.03 6.09
N GLU A 188 -7.77 9.17 5.66
CA GLU A 188 -8.17 9.84 4.44
C GLU A 188 -8.23 11.37 4.60
N ALA A 189 -8.27 12.10 3.48
CA ALA A 189 -8.16 13.56 3.46
C ALA A 189 -9.22 14.30 4.31
N GLU A 190 -10.45 13.80 4.40
CA GLU A 190 -11.51 14.45 5.17
C GLU A 190 -11.31 14.30 6.69
N ASN A 191 -10.93 13.11 7.15
CA ASN A 191 -10.56 12.90 8.56
C ASN A 191 -9.29 13.68 8.92
N TYR A 192 -8.29 13.75 8.03
CA TYR A 192 -7.09 14.58 8.24
C TYR A 192 -7.44 16.03 8.56
N ARG A 193 -8.43 16.63 7.88
CA ARG A 193 -8.83 18.03 8.15
C ARG A 193 -9.30 18.24 9.59
N ALA A 194 -9.96 17.25 10.19
CA ALA A 194 -10.39 17.30 11.60
C ALA A 194 -9.23 17.04 12.57
N LEU A 195 -8.29 16.18 12.19
CA LEU A 195 -7.23 15.66 13.05
C LEU A 195 -5.91 16.46 12.97
N ARG A 196 -5.71 17.27 11.93
CA ARG A 196 -4.50 18.07 11.77
C ARG A 196 -4.25 18.96 13.00
N GLY A 197 -3.00 19.05 13.42
CA GLY A 197 -2.60 19.87 14.57
C GLY A 197 -2.86 19.25 15.93
N ILE A 198 -3.28 17.98 16.03
CA ILE A 198 -3.19 17.23 17.29
C ILE A 198 -1.69 17.10 17.63
N ALA A 199 -1.31 17.47 18.85
CA ALA A 199 0.08 17.42 19.30
C ALA A 199 0.64 15.98 19.27
N HIS A 200 1.95 15.84 19.07
CA HIS A 200 2.65 14.55 19.06
C HIS A 200 2.12 13.53 18.03
N THR A 201 1.55 13.99 16.92
CA THR A 201 1.08 13.12 15.84
C THR A 201 1.86 13.33 14.55
N GLU A 202 2.06 12.24 13.82
CA GLU A 202 2.45 12.21 12.42
C GLU A 202 1.32 11.57 11.60
N PHE A 203 1.38 11.65 10.27
CA PHE A 203 0.31 11.14 9.41
C PHE A 203 0.79 10.12 8.38
N CYS A 204 -0.06 9.15 8.07
CA CYS A 204 0.03 8.28 6.91
C CYS A 204 -1.17 8.58 5.99
N GLY A 205 -0.90 9.02 4.76
CA GLY A 205 -1.95 9.31 3.77
C GLY A 205 -2.10 8.20 2.73
N GLU A 206 -2.91 8.42 1.69
CA GLU A 206 -2.97 7.56 0.51
C GLU A 206 -2.26 8.22 -0.68
N LEU A 207 -1.32 7.51 -1.30
CA LEU A 207 -0.55 8.04 -2.41
C LEU A 207 -1.46 8.36 -3.62
N GLY A 208 -1.41 9.62 -4.07
CA GLY A 208 -2.20 10.10 -5.20
C GLY A 208 -3.62 10.55 -4.85
N LYS A 209 -4.08 10.30 -3.62
CA LYS A 209 -5.39 10.76 -3.12
C LYS A 209 -5.26 11.80 -2.01
N SER A 210 -4.30 11.60 -1.11
CA SER A 210 -3.98 12.55 -0.04
C SER A 210 -3.02 13.63 -0.52
N SER A 211 -3.39 14.90 -0.35
CA SER A 211 -2.53 16.06 -0.60
C SER A 211 -1.94 16.67 0.67
N HIS A 212 -2.27 16.11 1.83
CA HIS A 212 -1.81 16.62 3.12
C HIS A 212 -0.37 16.19 3.45
N PRO A 213 0.34 16.97 4.29
CA PRO A 213 1.60 16.52 4.89
C PRO A 213 1.46 15.15 5.53
N ALA A 214 2.38 14.26 5.22
CA ALA A 214 2.44 12.91 5.76
C ALA A 214 3.89 12.46 5.92
N ARG A 215 4.13 11.54 6.84
CA ARG A 215 5.40 10.83 7.01
C ARG A 215 5.42 9.54 6.21
N PHE A 216 4.27 8.91 6.06
CA PHE A 216 4.07 7.69 5.29
C PHE A 216 2.93 7.85 4.29
N VAL A 217 2.89 6.97 3.30
CA VAL A 217 1.75 6.83 2.39
C VAL A 217 1.46 5.36 2.14
N THR A 218 0.18 5.01 2.09
CA THR A 218 -0.28 3.73 1.53
C THR A 218 -0.13 3.78 0.02
N LEU A 219 0.48 2.75 -0.56
CA LEU A 219 0.62 2.63 -2.01
C LEU A 219 -0.70 2.12 -2.61
N PRO A 220 -1.11 2.61 -3.79
CA PRO A 220 -2.29 2.08 -4.47
C PRO A 220 -2.06 0.64 -4.94
N ASP A 221 -3.14 -0.10 -5.19
CA ASP A 221 -3.10 -1.53 -5.54
C ASP A 221 -2.21 -1.84 -6.76
N ASN A 222 -2.19 -0.93 -7.73
CA ASN A 222 -1.35 -1.06 -8.92
C ASN A 222 0.14 -0.69 -8.69
N GLN A 223 0.54 -0.41 -7.45
CA GLN A 223 1.91 -0.05 -7.05
C GLN A 223 2.45 -0.87 -5.88
N GLN A 224 1.77 -1.98 -5.51
CA GLN A 224 2.21 -2.93 -4.47
C GLN A 224 3.38 -3.80 -4.96
N TYR A 225 4.54 -3.17 -5.13
CA TYR A 225 5.77 -3.81 -5.57
C TYR A 225 6.86 -3.74 -4.52
N TYR A 226 7.57 -4.84 -4.34
CA TYR A 226 8.82 -4.87 -3.61
C TYR A 226 9.85 -3.92 -4.23
N PRO A 227 10.85 -3.44 -3.45
CA PRO A 227 11.93 -2.59 -3.95
C PRO A 227 12.73 -3.15 -5.14
N ASP A 228 12.77 -4.47 -5.32
CA ASP A 228 13.38 -5.13 -6.47
C ASP A 228 12.47 -5.22 -7.71
N GLY A 229 11.21 -4.81 -7.58
CA GLY A 229 10.22 -4.76 -8.64
C GLY A 229 9.29 -5.97 -8.74
N ALA A 230 9.43 -6.98 -7.89
CA ALA A 230 8.48 -8.09 -7.80
C ALA A 230 7.13 -7.63 -7.21
N ALA A 231 6.03 -8.29 -7.59
CA ALA A 231 4.73 -8.02 -6.99
C ALA A 231 4.70 -8.53 -5.54
N SER A 232 4.20 -7.71 -4.61
CA SER A 232 4.21 -8.01 -3.18
C SER A 232 3.14 -9.02 -2.79
N GLY A 233 1.94 -8.96 -3.40
CA GLY A 233 0.77 -9.72 -2.92
C GLY A 233 0.19 -9.20 -1.59
N TYR A 234 0.91 -8.33 -0.89
CA TYR A 234 0.49 -7.66 0.35
C TYR A 234 0.31 -6.16 0.14
N ARG A 235 -0.47 -5.53 1.02
CA ARG A 235 -0.55 -4.07 1.11
C ARG A 235 0.80 -3.51 1.55
N MET A 236 1.25 -2.48 0.84
CA MET A 236 2.50 -1.80 1.12
C MET A 236 2.28 -0.33 1.42
N THR A 237 3.16 0.18 2.27
CA THR A 237 3.30 1.59 2.54
C THR A 237 4.71 2.04 2.14
N ALA A 238 4.88 3.35 1.96
CA ALA A 238 6.17 3.96 1.76
C ALA A 238 6.40 5.09 2.75
N PHE A 239 7.63 5.21 3.22
CA PHE A 239 8.11 6.36 3.97
C PHE A 239 8.39 7.51 2.99
N LEU A 240 7.91 8.72 3.32
CA LEU A 240 8.15 9.92 2.55
C LEU A 240 9.51 10.53 2.91
N GLY A 241 10.55 9.92 2.33
CA GLY A 241 11.92 10.39 2.44
C GLY A 241 12.91 9.41 1.80
N ASN A 242 14.18 9.79 1.78
CA ASN A 242 15.26 8.95 1.28
C ASN A 242 15.76 7.97 2.36
N LYS A 243 16.66 7.06 1.98
CA LYS A 243 17.22 6.03 2.87
C LYS A 243 17.98 6.61 4.08
N LEU A 244 18.62 7.77 3.94
CA LEU A 244 19.32 8.45 5.03
C LEU A 244 18.35 9.05 6.05
N GLN A 245 17.30 9.72 5.56
CA GLN A 245 16.22 10.26 6.39
C GLN A 245 15.51 9.14 7.16
N TRP A 246 15.29 7.98 6.53
CA TRP A 246 14.77 6.79 7.21
C TRP A 246 15.68 6.30 8.33
N LYS A 247 17.00 6.19 8.07
CA LYS A 247 17.96 5.78 9.10
C LYS A 247 17.91 6.71 10.31
N HIS A 248 17.88 8.03 10.08
CA HIS A 248 17.74 9.00 11.16
C HIS A 248 16.39 8.92 11.87
N TYR A 249 15.30 8.69 11.14
CA TYR A 249 13.98 8.52 11.72
C TYR A 249 13.93 7.31 12.66
N ALA A 250 14.42 6.15 12.20
CA ALA A 250 14.44 4.92 13.00
C ALA A 250 15.37 5.02 14.23
N GLN A 251 16.48 5.76 14.14
CA GLN A 251 17.42 5.95 15.25
C GLN A 251 16.91 6.91 16.34
N LYS A 252 16.08 7.89 15.99
CA LYS A 252 15.56 8.89 16.94
C LYS A 252 14.48 8.37 17.87
N LEU A 253 13.89 7.23 17.56
CA LEU A 253 12.86 6.63 18.39
C LEU A 253 13.53 5.98 19.62
N PRO A 254 13.02 6.21 20.85
CA PRO A 254 13.50 5.52 22.04
C PRO A 254 13.55 4.03 21.75
N GLN A 255 14.69 3.37 21.94
CA GLN A 255 14.78 1.94 21.62
C GLN A 255 13.92 1.12 22.60
N VAL A 256 13.51 -0.07 22.19
CA VAL A 256 12.82 -1.00 23.10
C VAL A 256 13.89 -1.66 23.94
N GLU A 257 13.87 -1.43 25.25
CA GLU A 257 14.64 -2.21 26.24
C GLU A 257 14.02 -3.61 26.45
#